data_AF-A0A208XXI1-F1
#
_entry.id   AF-A0A208XXI1-F1
#
_cell.length_a   1.000
_cell.length_b   1.000
_cell.length_c   1.000
_cell.angle_alpha   90.00
_cell.angle_beta   90.00
_cell.angle_gamma   90.00
#
_symmetry.space_group_name_H-M   'P 1'
#
loop_
_entity.id
_entity.type
_entity.pdbx_description
1 polymer ?
#
loop_
_entity_poly.entity_id
_entity_poly.type
_entity_poly.pdbx_seq_one_letter_code
_entity_poly.pdbx_strand_id
1 'polypeptide(L)'
;MTSSRPDPQFVQDTFGHYSDSVASKEERARGYREMAGFLPPRVQARLDVTGALDPQMLDLQEKVRAHALDSAHFDAKQVQLLIFAMLVAELSDAAIIHGVAARRAGASWQELQSVVNLAYVFRGVSAANRGADMLIRIAERERELAAQA
;
A
#
# COMPACT_ATOMS: atom_id res chain seq x y z
N MET A 1 -15.31 3.03 -7.94
CA MET A 1 -15.62 1.64 -8.34
C MET A 1 -15.06 0.72 -7.29
N THR A 2 -15.93 0.05 -6.54
CA THR A 2 -15.55 -1.06 -5.65
C THR A 2 -15.00 -2.18 -6.53
N SER A 3 -13.69 -2.29 -6.63
CA SER A 3 -13.09 -3.51 -7.19
C SER A 3 -13.42 -4.61 -6.20
N SER A 4 -14.46 -5.40 -6.49
CA SER A 4 -14.63 -6.69 -5.84
C SER A 4 -13.31 -7.45 -5.99
N ARG A 5 -12.87 -8.10 -4.91
CA ARG A 5 -11.72 -9.01 -5.02
C ARG A 5 -12.08 -10.04 -6.11
N PRO A 6 -11.19 -10.28 -7.09
CA PRO A 6 -11.44 -11.31 -8.09
C PRO A 6 -11.61 -12.67 -7.41
N ASP A 7 -12.40 -13.55 -8.02
CA ASP A 7 -12.61 -14.91 -7.53
C ASP A 7 -11.25 -15.65 -7.48
N PRO A 8 -10.81 -16.11 -6.30
CA PRO A 8 -9.53 -16.82 -6.16
C PRO A 8 -9.44 -18.08 -7.03
N GLN A 9 -10.56 -18.76 -7.27
CA GLN A 9 -10.55 -19.98 -8.08
C GLN A 9 -10.30 -19.63 -9.55
N PHE A 10 -11.06 -18.68 -10.11
CA PHE A 10 -10.83 -18.16 -11.46
C PHE A 10 -9.38 -17.72 -11.69
N VAL A 11 -8.78 -17.01 -10.73
CA VAL A 11 -7.39 -16.54 -10.83
C VAL A 11 -6.41 -17.72 -10.90
N GLN A 12 -6.58 -18.75 -10.05
CA GLN A 12 -5.73 -19.93 -10.06
C GLN A 12 -5.91 -20.78 -11.33
N ASP A 13 -7.15 -20.98 -11.76
CA ASP A 13 -7.45 -21.73 -12.99
C ASP A 13 -6.86 -21.04 -14.23
N THR A 14 -6.78 -19.70 -14.22
CA THR A 14 -6.29 -18.91 -15.35
C THR A 14 -4.77 -18.78 -15.37
N PHE A 15 -4.15 -18.48 -14.23
CA PHE A 15 -2.72 -18.13 -14.15
C PHE A 15 -1.84 -19.20 -13.49
N GLY A 16 -2.46 -20.26 -12.97
CA GLY A 16 -1.78 -21.31 -12.21
C GLY A 16 -1.70 -21.01 -10.72
N HIS A 17 -1.18 -21.99 -9.98
CA HIS A 17 -0.92 -21.83 -8.55
C HIS A 17 0.36 -21.03 -8.31
N TYR A 18 0.39 -20.34 -7.16
CA TYR A 18 1.58 -19.68 -6.65
C TYR A 18 2.76 -20.67 -6.58
N SER A 19 3.90 -20.29 -7.15
CA SER A 19 5.01 -21.21 -7.43
C SER A 19 6.38 -20.72 -6.92
N ASP A 20 6.43 -19.64 -6.12
CA ASP A 20 7.67 -19.18 -5.49
C ASP A 20 8.19 -20.22 -4.49
N SER A 21 9.39 -20.73 -4.75
CA SER A 21 10.07 -21.73 -3.91
C SER A 21 10.79 -21.12 -2.70
N VAL A 22 10.93 -19.79 -2.64
CA VAL A 22 11.69 -19.09 -1.58
C VAL A 22 10.82 -18.79 -0.37
N ALA A 23 9.58 -18.37 -0.57
CA ALA A 23 8.65 -18.05 0.51
C ALA A 23 7.22 -18.33 0.06
N SER A 24 6.37 -18.73 0.99
CA SER A 24 4.95 -18.88 0.72
C SER A 24 4.28 -17.53 0.49
N LYS A 25 3.17 -17.56 -0.25
CA LYS A 25 2.32 -16.39 -0.47
C LYS A 25 1.88 -15.72 0.84
N GLU A 26 1.58 -16.50 1.87
CA GLU A 26 1.14 -15.98 3.17
C GLU A 26 2.28 -15.30 3.93
N GLU A 27 3.50 -15.82 3.86
CA GLU A 27 4.68 -15.16 4.43
C GLU A 27 4.95 -13.81 3.76
N ARG A 28 4.81 -13.73 2.42
CA ARG A 28 4.91 -12.45 1.70
C ARG A 28 3.81 -11.46 2.11
N ALA A 29 2.59 -11.96 2.30
CA ALA A 29 1.43 -11.14 2.67
C ALA A 29 1.52 -10.54 4.08
N ARG A 30 2.17 -11.25 5.02
CA ARG A 30 2.27 -10.85 6.43
C ARG A 30 2.82 -9.44 6.62
N GLY A 31 3.93 -9.09 5.99
CA GLY A 31 4.54 -7.75 6.15
C GLY A 31 3.62 -6.60 5.72
N TYR A 32 2.77 -6.82 4.71
CA TYR A 32 1.77 -5.83 4.32
C TYR A 32 0.66 -5.66 5.35
N ARG A 33 0.21 -6.77 5.97
CA ARG A 33 -0.82 -6.72 7.02
C ARG A 33 -0.27 -6.08 8.29
N GLU A 34 0.99 -6.33 8.64
CA GLU A 34 1.64 -5.65 9.77
C GLU A 34 1.69 -4.14 9.53
N MET A 35 2.18 -3.72 8.35
CA MET A 35 2.30 -2.32 7.96
C MET A 35 0.94 -1.60 7.88
N ALA A 36 0.02 -2.09 7.04
CA ALA A 36 -1.21 -1.39 6.69
C ALA A 36 -2.47 -1.89 7.42
N GLY A 37 -2.39 -3.01 8.15
CA GLY A 37 -3.55 -3.68 8.76
C GLY A 37 -4.31 -4.59 7.80
N PHE A 38 -3.94 -4.62 6.51
CA PHE A 38 -4.57 -5.45 5.49
C PHE A 38 -3.60 -5.72 4.33
N LEU A 39 -3.93 -6.71 3.49
CA LEU A 39 -3.21 -6.94 2.24
C LEU A 39 -3.85 -6.09 1.12
N PRO A 40 -3.14 -5.11 0.53
CA PRO A 40 -3.72 -4.26 -0.51
C PRO A 40 -4.14 -5.06 -1.75
N PRO A 41 -5.28 -4.74 -2.40
CA PRO A 41 -5.78 -5.52 -3.53
C PRO A 41 -4.79 -5.65 -4.71
N ARG A 42 -4.05 -4.57 -5.01
CA ARG A 42 -3.01 -4.60 -6.07
C ARG A 42 -1.80 -5.45 -5.68
N VAL A 43 -1.47 -5.50 -4.40
CA VAL A 43 -0.41 -6.40 -3.88
C VAL A 43 -0.90 -7.84 -3.95
N GLN A 44 -2.12 -8.13 -3.51
CA GLN A 44 -2.74 -9.45 -3.64
C GLN A 44 -2.70 -9.94 -5.10
N ALA A 45 -3.14 -9.11 -6.05
CA ALA A 45 -3.10 -9.45 -7.47
C ALA A 45 -1.68 -9.74 -7.98
N ARG A 46 -0.68 -8.98 -7.52
CA ARG A 46 0.73 -9.24 -7.86
C ARG A 46 1.24 -10.56 -7.26
N LEU A 47 0.88 -10.86 -6.01
CA LEU A 47 1.19 -12.16 -5.41
C LEU A 47 0.51 -13.30 -6.17
N ASP A 48 -0.75 -13.13 -6.56
CA ASP A 48 -1.53 -14.16 -7.24
C ASP A 48 -1.02 -14.43 -8.65
N VAL A 49 -0.84 -13.37 -9.44
CA VAL A 49 -0.54 -13.48 -10.86
C VAL A 49 0.97 -13.58 -11.09
N THR A 50 1.74 -12.61 -10.60
CA THR A 50 3.21 -12.64 -10.78
C THR A 50 3.83 -13.79 -10.00
N GLY A 51 3.32 -14.12 -8.80
CA GLY A 51 3.82 -15.27 -8.05
C GLY A 51 3.51 -16.63 -8.68
N ALA A 52 2.54 -16.72 -9.59
CA ALA A 52 2.28 -17.93 -10.37
C ALA A 52 3.08 -17.96 -11.68
N LEU A 53 3.10 -16.84 -12.42
CA LEU A 53 3.68 -16.76 -13.77
C LEU A 53 5.19 -16.48 -13.79
N ASP A 54 5.71 -15.71 -12.83
CA ASP A 54 7.12 -15.31 -12.74
C ASP A 54 7.55 -15.14 -11.26
N PRO A 55 7.68 -16.26 -10.52
CA PRO A 55 8.01 -16.23 -9.10
C PRO A 55 9.39 -15.61 -8.81
N GLN A 56 10.34 -15.73 -9.74
CA GLN A 56 11.66 -15.14 -9.60
C GLN A 56 11.58 -13.60 -9.62
N MET A 57 10.82 -13.03 -10.55
CA MET A 57 10.61 -11.58 -10.59
C MET A 57 9.88 -11.10 -9.34
N LEU A 58 8.88 -11.85 -8.84
CA LEU A 58 8.20 -11.50 -7.60
C LEU A 58 9.19 -11.43 -6.42
N ASP A 59 10.05 -12.44 -6.26
CA ASP A 59 11.05 -12.46 -5.19
C ASP A 59 12.00 -11.27 -5.27
N LEU A 60 12.50 -10.94 -6.46
CA LEU A 60 13.37 -9.78 -6.68
C LEU A 60 12.67 -8.47 -6.31
N GLN A 61 11.43 -8.28 -6.73
CA GLN A 61 10.66 -7.09 -6.39
C GLN A 61 10.44 -6.95 -4.88
N GLU A 62 10.14 -8.05 -4.19
CA GLU A 62 9.93 -8.04 -2.75
C GLU A 62 11.21 -7.77 -1.97
N LYS A 63 12.35 -8.28 -2.42
CA LYS A 63 13.66 -7.99 -1.83
C LYS A 63 14.03 -6.51 -1.99
N VAL A 64 13.89 -5.96 -3.20
CA VAL A 64 14.15 -4.53 -3.45
C VAL A 64 13.21 -3.66 -2.62
N ARG A 65 11.91 -4.00 -2.59
CA ARG A 65 10.93 -3.27 -1.78
C ARG A 65 11.28 -3.30 -0.30
N ALA A 66 11.57 -4.47 0.27
CA ALA A 66 11.89 -4.59 1.69
C ALA A 66 13.15 -3.79 2.04
N HIS A 67 14.21 -3.91 1.24
CA HIS A 67 15.46 -3.17 1.45
C HIS A 67 15.26 -1.65 1.34
N ALA A 68 14.51 -1.17 0.35
CA ALA A 68 14.29 0.26 0.16
C ALA A 68 13.41 0.89 1.27
N LEU A 69 12.50 0.10 1.86
CA LEU A 69 11.63 0.56 2.94
C LEU A 69 12.28 0.46 4.32
N ASP A 70 13.30 -0.39 4.49
CA ASP A 70 14.05 -0.54 5.72
C ASP A 70 15.17 0.51 5.79
N SER A 71 14.86 1.67 6.39
CA SER A 71 15.79 2.79 6.49
C SER A 71 16.44 2.85 7.87
N ALA A 72 17.77 3.00 7.89
CA ALA A 72 18.51 3.33 9.12
C ALA A 72 18.36 4.81 9.54
N HIS A 73 17.74 5.65 8.71
CA HIS A 73 17.70 7.10 8.89
C HIS A 73 16.29 7.65 9.14
N PHE A 74 15.27 6.90 8.76
CA PHE A 74 13.88 7.28 8.94
C PHE A 74 13.12 6.19 9.68
N ASP A 75 12.36 6.58 10.70
CA ASP A 75 11.46 5.66 11.37
C ASP A 75 10.28 5.26 10.45
N ALA A 76 9.51 4.25 10.87
CA ALA A 76 8.38 3.76 10.09
C ALA A 76 7.36 4.87 9.77
N LYS A 77 7.12 5.82 10.69
CA LYS A 77 6.19 6.93 10.46
C LYS A 77 6.70 7.84 9.35
N GLN A 78 7.98 8.22 9.42
CA GLN A 78 8.64 9.08 8.45
C GLN A 78 8.71 8.43 7.06
N VAL A 79 9.11 7.15 6.98
CA VAL A 79 9.12 6.40 5.71
C VAL A 79 7.74 6.43 5.05
N GLN A 80 6.67 6.13 5.80
CA GLN A 80 5.32 6.10 5.25
C GLN A 80 4.81 7.50 4.86
N LEU A 81 5.12 8.54 5.63
CA LEU A 81 4.77 9.93 5.26
C LEU A 81 5.49 10.41 4.00
N LEU A 82 6.76 10.04 3.81
CA LEU A 82 7.52 10.36 2.60
C LEU A 82 6.92 9.66 1.37
N ILE A 83 6.57 8.38 1.48
CA ILE A 83 5.92 7.65 0.38
C ILE A 83 4.52 8.20 0.10
N PHE A 84 3.77 8.53 1.16
CA PHE A 84 2.49 9.22 1.01
C PHE A 84 2.66 10.53 0.24
N ALA A 85 3.67 11.35 0.56
CA ALA A 85 3.96 12.60 -0.14
C ALA A 85 4.24 12.39 -1.63
N MET A 86 5.10 11.43 -1.97
CA MET A 86 5.42 11.08 -3.36
C MET A 86 4.17 10.66 -4.13
N LEU A 87 3.33 9.81 -3.55
CA LEU A 87 2.14 9.29 -4.20
C LEU A 87 1.00 10.32 -4.29
N VAL A 88 0.87 11.22 -3.32
CA VAL A 88 -0.06 12.37 -3.42
C VAL A 88 0.37 13.29 -4.56
N ALA A 89 1.67 13.57 -4.69
CA ALA A 89 2.17 14.35 -5.82
C ALA A 89 1.89 13.66 -7.17
N GLU A 90 1.97 12.34 -7.24
CA GLU A 90 1.60 11.57 -8.44
C GLU A 90 0.09 11.44 -8.67
N LEU A 91 -0.75 11.91 -7.73
CA LEU A 91 -2.21 11.69 -7.72
C LEU A 91 -2.57 10.19 -7.73
N SER A 92 -1.72 9.36 -7.13
CA SER A 92 -1.87 7.90 -7.09
C SER A 92 -2.75 7.46 -5.93
N ASP A 93 -3.77 6.64 -6.19
CA ASP A 93 -4.61 6.05 -5.13
C ASP A 93 -3.83 5.13 -4.17
N ALA A 94 -2.61 4.71 -4.55
CA ALA A 94 -1.73 3.98 -3.64
C ALA A 94 -1.34 4.82 -2.41
N ALA A 95 -1.43 6.16 -2.50
CA ALA A 95 -1.23 7.06 -1.37
C ALA A 95 -2.09 6.67 -0.16
N ILE A 96 -3.30 6.18 -0.37
CA ILE A 96 -4.21 5.78 0.72
C ILE A 96 -3.61 4.66 1.57
N ILE A 97 -2.92 3.70 0.95
CA ILE A 97 -2.27 2.58 1.68
C ILE A 97 -1.20 3.12 2.61
N HIS A 98 -0.36 4.03 2.10
CA HIS A 98 0.74 4.62 2.87
C HIS A 98 0.26 5.64 3.91
N GLY A 99 -0.85 6.33 3.64
CA GLY A 99 -1.53 7.16 4.64
C GLY A 99 -2.05 6.33 5.82
N VAL A 100 -2.71 5.19 5.56
CA VAL A 100 -3.15 4.25 6.62
C VAL A 100 -1.93 3.70 7.38
N ALA A 101 -0.87 3.30 6.67
CA ALA A 101 0.35 2.81 7.31
C ALA A 101 1.03 3.89 8.19
N ALA A 102 1.11 5.13 7.71
CA ALA A 102 1.65 6.25 8.48
C ALA A 102 0.83 6.51 9.76
N ARG A 103 -0.49 6.46 9.65
CA ARG A 103 -1.40 6.62 10.79
C ARG A 103 -1.24 5.51 11.82
N ARG A 104 -1.12 4.24 11.39
CA ARG A 104 -0.81 3.10 12.26
C ARG A 104 0.56 3.23 12.93
N ALA A 105 1.51 3.87 12.28
CA ALA A 105 2.81 4.22 12.84
C ALA A 105 2.78 5.50 13.71
N GLY A 106 1.60 6.08 13.98
CA GLY A 106 1.43 7.20 14.91
C GLY A 106 1.42 8.59 14.27
N ALA A 107 1.38 8.72 12.94
CA ALA A 107 1.16 10.02 12.30
C ALA A 107 -0.22 10.58 12.67
N SER A 108 -0.31 11.88 12.91
CA SER A 108 -1.54 12.65 13.12
C SER A 108 -2.21 13.04 11.80
N TRP A 109 -3.50 13.40 11.85
CA TRP A 109 -4.20 13.95 10.68
C TRP A 109 -3.58 15.27 10.20
N GLN A 110 -3.04 16.07 11.12
CA GLN A 110 -2.33 17.31 10.82
C GLN A 110 -1.05 17.04 10.04
N GLU A 111 -0.26 16.02 10.39
CA GLU A 111 0.92 15.61 9.62
C GLU A 111 0.53 15.19 8.19
N LEU A 112 -0.55 14.42 8.02
CA LEU A 112 -1.03 14.04 6.69
C LEU A 112 -1.51 15.25 5.88
N GLN A 113 -2.24 16.20 6.49
CA GLN A 113 -2.64 17.45 5.83
C GLN A 113 -1.43 18.32 5.46
N SER A 114 -0.40 18.39 6.31
CA SER A 114 0.85 19.08 6.00
C SER A 114 1.50 18.50 4.75
N VAL A 115 1.50 17.17 4.58
CA VAL A 115 1.98 16.53 3.34
C VAL A 115 1.15 16.96 2.13
N VAL A 116 -0.18 17.02 2.23
CA VAL A 116 -1.04 17.52 1.13
C VAL A 116 -0.71 18.96 0.78
N ASN A 117 -0.49 19.83 1.77
CA ASN A 117 -0.07 21.22 1.56
C ASN A 117 1.29 21.32 0.85
N LEU A 118 2.24 20.44 1.18
CA LEU A 118 3.54 20.38 0.50
C LEU A 118 3.39 19.91 -0.94
N ALA A 119 2.57 18.89 -1.19
CA ALA A 119 2.31 18.41 -2.56
C ALA A 119 1.62 19.46 -3.43
N TYR A 120 0.76 20.30 -2.85
CA TYR A 120 0.12 21.43 -3.54
C TYR A 120 1.14 22.38 -4.18
N VAL A 121 2.30 22.61 -3.56
CA VAL A 121 3.35 23.50 -4.10
C VAL A 121 3.79 23.07 -5.51
N PHE A 122 3.81 21.77 -5.80
CA PHE A 122 4.30 21.24 -7.08
C PHE A 122 3.20 20.74 -8.02
N ARG A 123 1.97 20.55 -7.53
CA ARG A 123 0.86 19.95 -8.30
C ARG A 123 -0.42 20.78 -8.29
N GLY A 124 -0.44 21.88 -7.55
CA GLY A 124 -1.55 22.81 -7.48
C GLY A 124 -2.83 22.21 -6.90
N VAL A 125 -3.96 22.80 -7.29
CA VAL A 125 -5.30 22.50 -6.75
C VAL A 125 -5.67 21.02 -6.90
N SER A 126 -5.15 20.30 -7.89
CA SER A 126 -5.37 18.86 -8.05
C SER A 126 -4.88 18.05 -6.85
N ALA A 127 -3.70 18.38 -6.31
CA ALA A 127 -3.19 17.71 -5.11
C ALA A 127 -3.97 18.11 -3.85
N ALA A 128 -4.41 19.37 -3.74
CA ALA A 128 -5.25 19.80 -2.62
C ALA A 128 -6.60 19.06 -2.60
N ASN A 129 -7.33 19.06 -3.71
CA ASN A 129 -8.66 18.44 -3.81
C ASN A 129 -8.58 16.92 -3.65
N ARG A 130 -7.66 16.27 -4.37
CA ARG A 130 -7.52 14.81 -4.29
C ARG A 130 -6.90 14.38 -2.96
N GLY A 131 -5.99 15.18 -2.42
CA GLY A 131 -5.42 14.94 -1.09
C GLY A 131 -6.50 14.91 -0.01
N ALA A 132 -7.41 15.90 -0.01
CA ALA A 132 -8.54 15.92 0.93
C ALA A 132 -9.44 14.67 0.80
N ASP A 133 -9.78 14.25 -0.43
CA ASP A 133 -10.50 12.99 -0.69
C ASP A 133 -9.73 11.77 -0.17
N MET A 134 -8.42 11.70 -0.41
CA MET A 134 -7.57 10.63 0.10
C MET A 134 -7.60 10.56 1.64
N LEU A 135 -7.60 11.70 2.35
CA LEU A 135 -7.69 11.71 3.82
C LEU A 135 -9.02 11.10 4.30
N ILE A 136 -10.14 11.42 3.64
CA ILE A 136 -11.43 10.80 3.94
C ILE A 136 -11.34 9.29 3.74
N ARG A 137 -10.80 8.83 2.61
CA ARG A 137 -10.68 7.39 2.30
C ARG A 137 -9.73 6.65 3.24
N ILE A 138 -8.69 7.32 3.75
CA ILE A 138 -7.83 6.78 4.81
C ILE A 138 -8.64 6.59 6.10
N ALA A 139 -9.46 7.58 6.49
CA ALA A 139 -10.30 7.48 7.68
C ALA A 139 -11.38 6.39 7.55
N GLU A 140 -11.99 6.26 6.37
CA GLU A 140 -12.92 5.16 6.07
C GLU A 140 -12.23 3.80 6.21
N ARG A 141 -10.99 3.68 5.73
CA ARG A 141 -10.22 2.45 5.86
C ARG A 141 -9.86 2.13 7.30
N GLU A 142 -9.46 3.12 8.11
CA GLU A 142 -9.26 2.93 9.55
C GLU A 142 -10.53 2.42 10.24
N ARG A 143 -11.70 2.99 9.91
CA ARG A 143 -12.99 2.56 10.45
C ARG A 143 -13.32 1.11 10.08
N GLU A 144 -13.09 0.72 8.81
CA GLU A 144 -13.30 -0.66 8.36
C GLU A 144 -12.39 -1.66 9.08
N LEU A 145 -11.14 -1.30 9.31
CA LEU A 145 -10.18 -2.13 10.03
C LEU A 145 -10.56 -2.28 11.51
N ALA A 146 -11.02 -1.20 12.15
CA ALA A 146 -11.48 -1.24 13.53
C ALA A 146 -12.74 -2.10 13.72
N ALA A 147 -13.62 -2.17 12.71
CA ALA A 147 -14.81 -3.03 12.74
C ALA A 147 -14.50 -4.53 12.54
N GLN A 148 -13.27 -4.88 12.17
CA GLN A 148 -12.81 -6.25 11.91
C GLN A 148 -11.95 -6.83 13.05
N ALA A 149 -11.56 -5.99 14.02
CA ALA A 149 -10.77 -6.36 15.20
C ALA A 149 -11.67 -6.76 16.37
#